data_AF-A0AAV9I1J0-F1
#
_entry.id   AF-A0AAV9I1J0-F1
#
_cell.length_a   1.000
_cell.length_b   1.000
_cell.length_c   1.000
_cell.angle_alpha   90.00
_cell.angle_beta   90.00
_cell.angle_gamma   90.00
#
_symmetry.space_group_name_H-M   'P 1'
#
loop_
_entity.id
_entity.type
_entity.pdbx_description
1 polymer ?
#
loop_
_entity_poly.entity_id
_entity_poly.type
_entity_poly.pdbx_seq_one_letter_code
_entity_poly.pdbx_strand_id
1 'polypeptide(L)'
;MNERDTTLLAYFTTAINPTLTPLTGDQSHLAQKYWVTISFSHSGFLHALLCLASLQLAVAQPHRSRVLLERFMHHRVSAIAQVQSALSETGPGSRALSDENVATVFQLLCIEENLILHAGDDSGLAASDPAWRHLQPDRTQREAHLKGLKRMLSLRGGLEGLGEMRGLQAFVIRWVCTSLACRLAFSLPGEKDRGGRLMYVPENRNELDAMRFEDQTFAASKLLPRGLLGRLYNYPASSPFYLGVSVMADACARVGMDPALVRHVRTVDCLMKDAMSWYFAGESYQWDALDVQNLLSIGMGELIRWNLENEASLSAAENVTAMCLFLFIFFVGNGAHAACSPLPGVMPRMRQHFRDPLLRRTLQAAGIDTWVGFLLLIASSQNPASEEYYFRYNIEILAARSPRVRTFDDYKATLLTGVWTPVIEPHAMKAWEEIQGPLDMVRNEDARDPGVIKSVTRPRPKDAHVKPTIPMSNPYATSHMKMVFSAEKENMPIGVIE
;
A
#
# COMPACT_ATOMS: atom_id res chain seq x y z
N MET A 1 -11.31 -1.21 -33.51
CA MET A 1 -11.29 -2.05 -32.29
C MET A 1 -12.26 -3.20 -32.53
N ASN A 2 -11.84 -4.45 -32.36
CA ASN A 2 -12.73 -5.60 -32.56
C ASN A 2 -13.57 -5.86 -31.29
N GLU A 3 -14.60 -6.69 -31.35
CA GLU A 3 -15.49 -7.02 -30.21
C GLU A 3 -14.73 -7.53 -28.98
N ARG A 4 -13.66 -8.29 -29.24
CA ARG A 4 -12.80 -8.93 -28.26
C ARG A 4 -11.96 -7.92 -27.46
N ASP A 5 -11.48 -6.87 -28.11
CA ASP A 5 -10.78 -5.74 -27.50
C ASP A 5 -11.77 -4.87 -26.70
N THR A 6 -13.01 -4.73 -27.17
CA THR A 6 -14.08 -4.04 -26.44
C THR A 6 -14.36 -4.72 -25.10
N THR A 7 -14.36 -6.06 -25.04
CA THR A 7 -14.51 -6.80 -23.77
C THR A 7 -13.37 -6.51 -22.80
N LEU A 8 -12.12 -6.49 -23.29
CA LEU A 8 -10.95 -6.19 -22.46
C LEU A 8 -10.99 -4.75 -21.93
N LEU A 9 -11.41 -3.79 -22.77
CA LEU A 9 -11.55 -2.40 -22.35
C LEU A 9 -12.69 -2.20 -21.34
N ALA A 10 -13.81 -2.90 -21.53
CA ALA A 10 -14.90 -2.92 -20.56
C ALA A 10 -14.42 -3.47 -19.21
N TYR A 11 -13.71 -4.60 -19.21
CA TYR A 11 -13.12 -5.18 -18.01
C TYR A 11 -12.12 -4.23 -17.33
N PHE A 12 -11.25 -3.57 -18.11
CA PHE A 12 -10.35 -2.55 -17.57
C PHE A 12 -11.15 -1.46 -16.84
N THR A 13 -12.18 -0.92 -17.50
CA THR A 13 -12.98 0.20 -17.00
C THR A 13 -13.76 -0.15 -15.73
N THR A 14 -14.33 -1.35 -15.65
CA THR A 14 -15.22 -1.74 -14.55
C THR A 14 -14.53 -2.46 -13.40
N ALA A 15 -13.44 -3.21 -13.67
CA ALA A 15 -12.78 -4.05 -12.66
C ALA A 15 -11.41 -3.53 -12.24
N ILE A 16 -10.59 -3.05 -13.19
CA ILE A 16 -9.20 -2.65 -12.89
C ILE A 16 -9.15 -1.19 -12.46
N ASN A 17 -9.71 -0.30 -13.25
CA ASN A 17 -9.61 1.15 -13.10
C ASN A 17 -10.07 1.66 -11.72
N PRO A 18 -11.20 1.19 -11.13
CA PRO A 18 -11.61 1.62 -9.79
C PRO A 18 -10.57 1.30 -8.70
N THR A 19 -9.74 0.27 -8.89
CA THR A 19 -8.69 -0.11 -7.93
C THR A 19 -7.45 0.79 -8.02
N LEU A 20 -7.28 1.52 -9.13
CA LEU A 20 -6.18 2.45 -9.33
C LEU A 20 -6.36 3.74 -8.50
N THR A 21 -7.58 4.07 -8.10
CA THR A 21 -7.96 5.25 -7.31
C THR A 21 -8.88 4.85 -6.12
N PRO A 22 -8.34 4.21 -5.07
CA PRO A 22 -9.14 3.58 -4.01
C PRO A 22 -9.83 4.57 -3.06
N LEU A 23 -9.26 5.76 -2.85
CA LEU A 23 -9.84 6.77 -1.94
C LEU A 23 -11.18 7.33 -2.43
N THR A 24 -11.42 7.23 -3.73
CA THR A 24 -12.52 7.91 -4.41
C THR A 24 -13.74 7.05 -4.62
N GLY A 25 -13.63 5.72 -4.45
CA GLY A 25 -14.71 4.79 -4.76
C GLY A 25 -15.40 5.12 -6.09
N ASP A 26 -16.73 5.21 -6.06
CA ASP A 26 -17.57 5.52 -7.22
C ASP A 26 -17.44 6.97 -7.71
N GLN A 27 -16.84 7.89 -6.93
CA GLN A 27 -16.68 9.30 -7.32
C GLN A 27 -15.45 9.56 -8.21
N SER A 28 -14.72 8.52 -8.60
CA SER A 28 -13.45 8.62 -9.37
C SER A 28 -13.61 8.83 -10.88
N HIS A 29 -14.81 9.18 -11.36
CA HIS A 29 -15.13 9.29 -12.78
C HIS A 29 -14.15 10.15 -13.59
N LEU A 30 -13.50 11.14 -12.97
CA LEU A 30 -12.51 12.01 -13.61
C LEU A 30 -11.23 11.27 -14.02
N ALA A 31 -10.61 10.51 -13.11
CA ALA A 31 -9.45 9.68 -13.43
C ALA A 31 -9.83 8.57 -14.41
N GLN A 32 -11.03 8.00 -14.22
CA GLN A 32 -11.53 6.90 -15.04
C GLN A 32 -11.76 7.31 -16.50
N LYS A 33 -12.44 8.44 -16.72
CA LYS A 33 -12.78 8.96 -18.05
C LYS A 33 -11.54 9.44 -18.77
N TYR A 34 -10.62 10.11 -18.08
CA TYR A 34 -9.43 10.69 -18.70
C TYR A 34 -8.47 9.61 -19.24
N TRP A 35 -8.19 8.56 -18.45
CA TRP A 35 -7.27 7.49 -18.84
C TRP A 35 -7.75 6.71 -20.08
N VAL A 36 -9.03 6.33 -20.06
CA VAL A 36 -9.65 5.59 -21.17
C VAL A 36 -9.82 6.47 -22.41
N THR A 37 -10.26 7.72 -22.25
CA THR A 37 -10.46 8.65 -23.39
C THR A 37 -9.15 8.91 -24.13
N ILE A 38 -8.05 9.14 -23.40
CA ILE A 38 -6.74 9.38 -24.01
C ILE A 38 -6.25 8.15 -24.76
N SER A 39 -6.48 6.95 -24.24
CA SER A 39 -6.04 5.71 -24.89
C SER A 39 -6.57 5.57 -26.32
N PHE A 40 -7.79 6.04 -26.61
CA PHE A 40 -8.33 6.01 -27.97
C PHE A 40 -7.59 6.90 -28.97
N SER A 41 -6.90 7.93 -28.49
CA SER A 41 -6.10 8.85 -29.32
C SER A 41 -4.65 8.41 -29.47
N HIS A 42 -4.21 7.38 -28.72
CA HIS A 42 -2.82 6.91 -28.72
C HIS A 42 -2.72 5.38 -28.71
N SER A 43 -2.45 4.80 -29.89
CA SER A 43 -2.44 3.34 -30.10
C SER A 43 -1.54 2.58 -29.13
N GLY A 44 -0.31 3.03 -28.90
CA GLY A 44 0.62 2.37 -27.97
C GLY A 44 0.04 2.26 -26.56
N PHE A 45 -0.69 3.29 -26.13
CA PHE A 45 -1.25 3.36 -24.80
C PHE A 45 -2.48 2.47 -24.67
N LEU A 46 -3.37 2.46 -25.67
CA LEU A 46 -4.49 1.51 -25.75
C LEU A 46 -4.00 0.06 -25.69
N HIS A 47 -2.98 -0.30 -26.47
CA HIS A 47 -2.40 -1.64 -26.42
C HIS A 47 -1.85 -1.97 -25.03
N ALA A 48 -1.20 -1.03 -24.33
CA ALA A 48 -0.75 -1.29 -22.97
C ALA A 48 -1.89 -1.51 -21.96
N LEU A 49 -3.02 -0.80 -22.09
CA LEU A 49 -4.21 -1.03 -21.26
C LEU A 49 -4.83 -2.42 -21.53
N LEU A 50 -5.00 -2.76 -22.80
CA LEU A 50 -5.56 -4.06 -23.21
C LEU A 50 -4.64 -5.21 -22.80
N CYS A 51 -3.32 -5.00 -22.84
CA CYS A 51 -2.33 -5.96 -22.36
C CYS A 51 -2.54 -6.25 -20.87
N LEU A 52 -2.61 -5.22 -20.01
CA LEU A 52 -2.87 -5.40 -18.59
C LEU A 52 -4.22 -6.07 -18.33
N ALA A 53 -5.28 -5.63 -19.02
CA ALA A 53 -6.62 -6.20 -18.89
C ALA A 53 -6.64 -7.69 -19.23
N SER A 54 -5.95 -8.08 -20.30
CA SER A 54 -5.85 -9.46 -20.74
C SER A 54 -5.09 -10.33 -19.73
N LEU A 55 -4.01 -9.81 -19.15
CA LEU A 55 -3.25 -10.52 -18.10
C LEU A 55 -4.12 -10.75 -16.86
N GLN A 56 -4.74 -9.71 -16.33
CA GLN A 56 -5.58 -9.77 -15.14
C GLN A 56 -6.79 -10.70 -15.33
N LEU A 57 -7.42 -10.63 -16.50
CA LEU A 57 -8.54 -11.51 -16.83
C LEU A 57 -8.09 -12.96 -16.99
N ALA A 58 -6.88 -13.23 -17.51
CA ALA A 58 -6.33 -14.59 -17.60
C ALA A 58 -6.13 -15.22 -16.21
N VAL A 59 -5.71 -14.43 -15.23
CA VAL A 59 -5.61 -14.87 -13.83
C VAL A 59 -7.00 -15.11 -13.24
N ALA A 60 -7.95 -14.21 -13.50
CA ALA A 60 -9.32 -14.32 -12.98
C ALA A 60 -10.14 -15.44 -13.66
N GLN A 61 -9.82 -15.80 -14.89
CA GLN A 61 -10.50 -16.82 -15.69
C GLN A 61 -9.51 -17.89 -16.18
N PRO A 62 -9.04 -18.78 -15.29
CA PRO A 62 -8.01 -19.78 -15.63
C PRO A 62 -8.38 -20.67 -16.83
N HIS A 63 -9.66 -21.01 -16.95
CA HIS A 63 -10.21 -21.82 -18.04
C HIS A 63 -10.11 -21.15 -19.43
N ARG A 64 -9.90 -19.82 -19.49
CA ARG A 64 -9.68 -19.05 -20.73
C ARG A 64 -8.26 -18.52 -20.84
N SER A 65 -7.36 -18.92 -19.93
CA SER A 65 -6.07 -18.27 -19.79
C SER A 65 -5.26 -18.33 -21.09
N ARG A 66 -5.20 -19.47 -21.79
CA ARG A 66 -4.52 -19.58 -23.09
C ARG A 66 -4.89 -18.47 -24.09
N VAL A 67 -6.17 -18.28 -24.37
CA VAL A 67 -6.64 -17.27 -25.36
C VAL A 67 -6.33 -15.85 -24.87
N LEU A 68 -6.49 -15.59 -23.57
CA LEU A 68 -6.21 -14.30 -22.96
C LEU A 68 -4.70 -14.01 -22.91
N LEU A 69 -3.88 -15.04 -22.78
CA LEU A 69 -2.43 -14.93 -22.78
C LEU A 69 -1.85 -14.72 -24.18
N GLU A 70 -2.45 -15.34 -25.21
CA GLU A 70 -2.13 -15.03 -26.62
C GLU A 70 -2.42 -13.55 -26.93
N ARG A 71 -3.56 -13.02 -26.46
CA ARG A 71 -3.89 -11.59 -26.59
C ARG A 71 -2.96 -10.69 -25.79
N PHE A 72 -2.64 -11.08 -24.56
CA PHE A 72 -1.66 -10.39 -23.73
C PHE A 72 -0.36 -10.18 -24.51
N MET A 73 0.17 -11.24 -25.13
CA MET A 73 1.39 -11.16 -25.93
C MET A 73 1.24 -10.27 -27.16
N HIS A 74 0.13 -10.39 -27.89
CA HIS A 74 -0.17 -9.51 -29.03
C HIS A 74 -0.14 -8.03 -28.64
N HIS A 75 -0.86 -7.65 -27.58
CA HIS A 75 -0.92 -6.25 -27.14
C HIS A 75 0.41 -5.77 -26.54
N ARG A 76 1.16 -6.63 -25.84
CA ARG A 76 2.51 -6.31 -25.32
C ARG A 76 3.45 -5.92 -26.46
N VAL A 77 3.57 -6.78 -27.49
CA VAL A 77 4.43 -6.53 -28.65
C VAL A 77 3.99 -5.28 -29.40
N SER A 78 2.69 -5.09 -29.59
CA SER A 78 2.15 -3.92 -30.27
C SER A 78 2.46 -2.62 -29.52
N ALA A 79 2.29 -2.58 -28.20
CA ALA A 79 2.63 -1.41 -27.39
C ALA A 79 4.12 -1.06 -27.49
N ILE A 80 5.01 -2.06 -27.42
CA ILE A 80 6.46 -1.86 -27.56
C ILE A 80 6.82 -1.30 -28.94
N ALA A 81 6.26 -1.88 -30.00
CA ALA A 81 6.50 -1.42 -31.37
C ALA A 81 6.06 0.04 -31.58
N GLN A 82 4.92 0.44 -31.00
CA GLN A 82 4.44 1.82 -31.06
C GLN A 82 5.38 2.80 -30.33
N VAL A 83 5.86 2.44 -29.13
CA VAL A 83 6.86 3.25 -28.41
C VAL A 83 8.15 3.37 -29.21
N GLN A 84 8.65 2.26 -29.76
CA GLN A 84 9.87 2.27 -30.58
C GLN A 84 9.72 3.15 -31.82
N SER A 85 8.57 3.08 -32.49
CA SER A 85 8.24 3.95 -33.61
C SER A 85 8.28 5.42 -33.18
N ALA A 86 7.60 5.78 -32.08
CA ALA A 86 7.57 7.15 -31.58
C ALA A 86 8.95 7.66 -31.17
N LEU A 87 9.81 6.81 -30.60
CA LEU A 87 11.20 7.16 -30.25
C LEU A 87 12.08 7.39 -31.48
N SER A 88 11.75 6.81 -32.64
CA SER A 88 12.47 7.00 -33.89
C SER A 88 12.09 8.29 -34.63
N GLU A 89 10.97 8.92 -34.25
CA GLU A 89 10.52 10.19 -34.83
C GLU A 89 11.48 11.32 -34.42
N THR A 90 12.10 11.95 -35.41
CA THR A 90 12.96 13.13 -35.21
C THR A 90 12.25 14.39 -35.70
N GLY A 91 12.44 15.51 -35.00
CA GLY A 91 11.95 16.82 -35.41
C GLY A 91 10.90 17.44 -34.49
N PRO A 92 10.48 18.69 -34.80
CA PRO A 92 9.42 19.38 -34.07
C PRO A 92 8.10 18.62 -34.23
N GLY A 93 7.52 18.19 -33.10
CA GLY A 93 6.32 17.34 -33.08
C GLY A 93 6.59 15.86 -32.80
N SER A 94 7.84 15.46 -32.52
CA SER A 94 8.16 14.11 -32.06
C SER A 94 7.30 13.72 -30.85
N ARG A 95 6.63 12.57 -30.96
CA ARG A 95 5.80 12.03 -29.88
C ARG A 95 6.61 11.28 -28.84
N ALA A 96 7.93 11.13 -29.04
CA ALA A 96 8.83 10.39 -28.16
C ALA A 96 8.68 10.72 -26.67
N LEU A 97 8.36 11.97 -26.33
CA LEU A 97 8.16 12.46 -24.97
C LEU A 97 6.72 12.90 -24.68
N SER A 98 5.72 12.41 -25.42
CA SER A 98 4.32 12.68 -25.10
C SER A 98 3.88 11.97 -23.82
N ASP A 99 2.89 12.52 -23.11
CA ASP A 99 2.37 11.92 -21.88
C ASP A 99 1.88 10.48 -22.10
N GLU A 100 1.28 10.20 -23.25
CA GLU A 100 0.76 8.89 -23.59
C GLU A 100 1.87 7.87 -23.83
N ASN A 101 3.01 8.28 -24.39
CA ASN A 101 4.17 7.41 -24.52
C ASN A 101 4.80 7.14 -23.15
N VAL A 102 4.88 8.14 -22.28
CA VAL A 102 5.33 7.93 -20.89
C VAL A 102 4.38 6.97 -20.17
N ALA A 103 3.06 7.16 -20.31
CA ALA A 103 2.05 6.26 -19.76
C ALA A 103 2.16 4.83 -20.31
N THR A 104 2.43 4.69 -21.60
CA THR A 104 2.65 3.38 -22.25
C THR A 104 3.84 2.66 -21.63
N VAL A 105 4.99 3.33 -21.50
CA VAL A 105 6.20 2.74 -20.90
C VAL A 105 5.99 2.41 -19.42
N PHE A 106 5.33 3.29 -18.68
CA PHE A 106 4.96 3.03 -17.28
C PHE A 106 4.04 1.81 -17.16
N GLN A 107 3.02 1.70 -18.01
CA GLN A 107 2.10 0.57 -17.99
C GLN A 107 2.79 -0.75 -18.34
N LEU A 108 3.72 -0.75 -19.31
CA LEU A 108 4.56 -1.90 -19.63
C LEU A 108 5.45 -2.32 -18.46
N LEU A 109 6.04 -1.36 -17.73
CA LEU A 109 6.78 -1.65 -16.50
C LEU A 109 5.89 -2.34 -15.45
N CYS A 110 4.69 -1.82 -15.21
CA CYS A 110 3.72 -2.43 -14.29
C CYS A 110 3.34 -3.85 -14.73
N ILE A 111 3.21 -4.10 -16.04
CA ILE A 111 2.91 -5.42 -16.60
C ILE A 111 4.04 -6.42 -16.31
N GLU A 112 5.31 -6.04 -16.56
CA GLU A 112 6.45 -6.92 -16.27
C GLU A 112 6.52 -7.28 -14.78
N GLU A 113 6.18 -6.35 -13.90
CA GLU A 113 6.12 -6.60 -12.46
C GLU A 113 4.98 -7.51 -12.06
N ASN A 114 3.81 -7.42 -12.71
CA ASN A 114 2.72 -8.38 -12.47
C ASN A 114 3.10 -9.79 -12.92
N LEU A 115 3.86 -9.96 -14.01
CA LEU A 115 4.34 -11.27 -14.43
C LEU A 115 5.26 -11.92 -13.39
N ILE A 116 6.11 -11.13 -12.71
CA ILE A 116 6.97 -11.63 -11.62
C ILE A 116 6.13 -12.26 -10.51
N LEU A 117 4.99 -11.63 -10.18
CA LEU A 117 4.10 -12.10 -9.13
C LEU A 117 3.46 -13.46 -9.45
N HIS A 118 3.24 -13.78 -10.73
CA HIS A 118 2.58 -15.02 -11.14
C HIS A 118 3.55 -16.14 -11.52
N ALA A 119 4.77 -15.82 -11.94
CA ALA A 119 5.75 -16.79 -12.42
C ALA A 119 6.38 -17.67 -11.32
N GLY A 120 6.05 -17.41 -10.05
CA GLY A 120 6.63 -18.11 -8.91
C GLY A 120 5.72 -19.05 -8.13
N ASP A 121 4.45 -19.17 -8.52
CA ASP A 121 3.47 -20.00 -7.81
C ASP A 121 3.51 -21.46 -8.29
N ASP A 122 4.47 -22.22 -7.76
CA ASP A 122 4.63 -23.67 -8.01
C ASP A 122 3.42 -24.49 -7.49
N SER A 123 2.53 -23.87 -6.71
CA SER A 123 1.31 -24.48 -6.14
C SER A 123 0.00 -24.03 -6.80
N GLY A 124 0.05 -23.14 -7.80
CA GLY A 124 -1.14 -22.47 -8.35
C GLY A 124 -1.24 -22.50 -9.87
N LEU A 125 -1.70 -21.39 -10.46
CA LEU A 125 -2.10 -21.28 -11.88
C LEU A 125 -1.00 -21.64 -12.88
N ALA A 126 0.26 -21.36 -12.54
CA ALA A 126 1.42 -21.67 -13.38
C ALA A 126 1.74 -23.18 -13.42
N ALA A 127 1.35 -23.92 -12.38
CA ALA A 127 1.50 -25.37 -12.35
C ALA A 127 0.44 -26.08 -13.21
N SER A 128 -0.77 -25.49 -13.33
CA SER A 128 -1.93 -26.12 -13.99
C SER A 128 -2.07 -25.82 -15.47
N ASP A 129 -1.56 -24.70 -15.99
CA ASP A 129 -1.64 -24.36 -17.42
C ASP A 129 -0.24 -24.07 -18.03
N PRO A 130 0.23 -24.88 -19.01
CA PRO A 130 1.51 -24.67 -19.70
C PRO A 130 1.70 -23.29 -20.33
N ALA A 131 0.62 -22.58 -20.68
CA ALA A 131 0.71 -21.26 -21.28
C ALA A 131 1.43 -20.25 -20.37
N TRP A 132 1.26 -20.36 -19.04
CA TRP A 132 1.95 -19.52 -18.06
C TRP A 132 3.45 -19.79 -17.99
N ARG A 133 3.90 -21.01 -18.32
CA ARG A 133 5.34 -21.36 -18.29
C ARG A 133 6.13 -20.59 -19.35
N HIS A 134 5.49 -20.20 -20.44
CA HIS A 134 6.10 -19.43 -21.52
C HIS A 134 6.09 -17.91 -21.26
N LEU A 135 5.42 -17.45 -20.20
CA LEU A 135 5.29 -16.05 -19.80
C LEU A 135 6.23 -15.73 -18.64
N GLN A 136 7.49 -16.12 -18.79
CA GLN A 136 8.49 -15.80 -17.78
C GLN A 136 8.71 -14.28 -17.74
N PRO A 137 8.81 -13.69 -16.55
CA PRO A 137 9.15 -12.29 -16.39
C PRO A 137 10.55 -12.05 -16.97
N ASP A 138 10.65 -11.12 -17.90
CA ASP A 138 11.94 -10.72 -18.46
C ASP A 138 12.51 -9.56 -17.63
N ARG A 139 13.48 -9.90 -16.77
CA ARG A 139 14.19 -8.92 -15.94
C ARG A 139 14.90 -7.85 -16.77
N THR A 140 15.45 -8.22 -17.92
CA THR A 140 16.14 -7.30 -18.83
C THR A 140 15.15 -6.30 -19.42
N GLN A 141 13.98 -6.80 -19.85
CA GLN A 141 12.93 -5.95 -20.37
C GLN A 141 12.37 -4.99 -19.31
N ARG A 142 12.12 -5.50 -18.10
CA ARG A 142 11.71 -4.67 -16.96
C ARG A 142 12.72 -3.56 -16.69
N GLU A 143 14.01 -3.88 -16.64
CA GLU A 143 15.08 -2.91 -16.46
C GLU A 143 15.13 -1.88 -17.59
N ALA A 144 14.91 -2.30 -18.83
CA ALA A 144 14.88 -1.41 -19.99
C ALA A 144 13.70 -0.42 -19.91
N HIS A 145 12.48 -0.89 -19.62
CA HIS A 145 11.31 -0.04 -19.41
C HIS A 145 11.52 0.95 -18.27
N LEU A 146 12.09 0.46 -17.17
CA LEU A 146 12.48 1.28 -16.04
C LEU A 146 13.47 2.38 -16.44
N LYS A 147 14.62 2.04 -17.03
CA LYS A 147 15.63 3.01 -17.48
C LYS A 147 15.05 4.00 -18.50
N GLY A 148 14.23 3.53 -19.43
CA GLY A 148 13.50 4.36 -20.40
C GLY A 148 12.59 5.37 -19.73
N LEU A 149 11.72 4.92 -18.82
CA LEU A 149 10.82 5.78 -18.06
C LEU A 149 11.59 6.87 -17.28
N LYS A 150 12.67 6.49 -16.58
CA LYS A 150 13.54 7.45 -15.87
C LYS A 150 14.09 8.53 -16.80
N ARG A 151 14.55 8.12 -17.98
CA ARG A 151 15.11 9.05 -18.97
C ARG A 151 14.03 9.99 -19.53
N MET A 152 12.86 9.47 -19.88
CA MET A 152 11.74 10.27 -20.39
C MET A 152 11.29 11.33 -19.36
N LEU A 153 11.10 10.92 -18.10
CA LEU A 153 10.75 11.85 -17.02
C LEU A 153 11.84 12.90 -16.82
N SER A 154 13.11 12.51 -16.80
CA SER A 154 14.23 13.45 -16.66
C SER A 154 14.26 14.49 -17.78
N LEU A 155 13.98 14.09 -19.03
CA LEU A 155 13.96 15.00 -20.18
C LEU A 155 12.78 15.98 -20.14
N ARG A 156 11.68 15.62 -19.46
CA ARG A 156 10.52 16.50 -19.21
C ARG A 156 10.68 17.40 -17.98
N GLY A 157 11.83 17.36 -17.30
CA GLY A 157 12.04 18.12 -16.05
C GLY A 157 11.52 17.43 -14.78
N GLY A 158 11.26 16.13 -14.84
CA GLY A 158 10.79 15.32 -13.71
C GLY A 158 9.28 15.13 -13.69
N LEU A 159 8.74 14.76 -12.53
CA LEU A 159 7.29 14.52 -12.36
C LEU A 159 6.45 15.79 -12.55
N GLU A 160 7.02 16.97 -12.25
CA GLU A 160 6.39 18.27 -12.50
C GLU A 160 6.05 18.47 -13.99
N GLY A 161 6.86 17.90 -14.89
CA GLY A 161 6.64 17.92 -16.33
C GLY A 161 5.50 17.05 -16.85
N LEU A 162 4.76 16.36 -15.97
CA LEU A 162 3.55 15.59 -16.29
C LEU A 162 2.25 16.36 -15.99
N GLY A 163 2.32 17.68 -15.82
CA GLY A 163 1.20 18.51 -15.37
C GLY A 163 -0.08 18.36 -16.20
N GLU A 164 0.04 18.09 -17.50
CA GLU A 164 -1.11 17.87 -18.40
C GLU A 164 -1.82 16.53 -18.14
N MET A 165 -1.10 15.52 -17.63
CA MET A 165 -1.63 14.18 -17.31
C MET A 165 -1.51 13.87 -15.82
N ARG A 166 -2.19 14.64 -14.96
CA ARG A 166 -2.15 14.51 -13.48
C ARG A 166 -2.38 13.07 -12.98
N GLY A 167 -3.23 12.29 -13.68
CA GLY A 167 -3.45 10.86 -13.37
C GLY A 167 -2.18 10.01 -13.51
N LEU A 168 -1.36 10.25 -14.55
CA LEU A 168 -0.10 9.52 -14.75
C LEU A 168 0.90 9.89 -13.66
N GLN A 169 0.99 11.18 -13.32
CA GLN A 169 1.80 11.65 -12.21
C GLN A 169 1.41 10.92 -10.92
N ALA A 170 0.11 10.82 -10.64
CA ALA A 170 -0.41 10.14 -9.47
C ALA A 170 -0.05 8.65 -9.43
N PHE A 171 -0.23 7.94 -10.54
CA PHE A 171 0.09 6.51 -10.62
C PHE A 171 1.58 6.23 -10.48
N VAL A 172 2.44 7.05 -11.09
CA VAL A 172 3.90 6.94 -10.93
C VAL A 172 4.28 7.17 -9.47
N ILE A 173 3.78 8.23 -8.84
CA ILE A 173 4.05 8.51 -7.41
C ILE A 173 3.63 7.31 -6.55
N ARG A 174 2.40 6.83 -6.72
CA ARG A 174 1.87 5.72 -5.93
C ARG A 174 2.71 4.46 -6.09
N TRP A 175 3.05 4.11 -7.33
CA TRP A 175 3.87 2.95 -7.64
C TRP A 175 5.27 3.03 -7.00
N VAL A 176 5.92 4.21 -7.00
CA VAL A 176 7.20 4.41 -6.32
C VAL A 176 7.06 4.23 -4.80
N CYS A 177 6.02 4.80 -4.20
CA CYS A 177 5.77 4.69 -2.77
C CYS A 177 5.45 3.25 -2.36
N THR A 178 4.71 2.51 -3.18
CA THR A 178 4.47 1.08 -2.95
C THR A 178 5.78 0.28 -3.04
N SER A 179 6.65 0.60 -4.00
CA SER A 179 7.98 -0.03 -4.09
C SER A 179 8.85 0.26 -2.85
N LEU A 180 8.81 1.48 -2.31
CA LEU A 180 9.47 1.84 -1.05
C LEU A 180 8.89 1.07 0.14
N ALA A 181 7.57 0.92 0.20
CA ALA A 181 6.90 0.15 1.25
C ALA A 181 7.30 -1.34 1.20
N CYS A 182 7.44 -1.92 0.00
CA CYS A 182 7.97 -3.27 -0.17
C CYS A 182 9.39 -3.38 0.37
N ARG A 183 10.25 -2.40 0.06
CA ARG A 183 11.61 -2.35 0.58
C ARG A 183 11.60 -2.32 2.11
N LEU A 184 10.78 -1.48 2.73
CA LEU A 184 10.65 -1.42 4.18
C LEU A 184 10.22 -2.76 4.80
N ALA A 185 9.27 -3.44 4.16
CA ALA A 185 8.71 -4.70 4.63
C ALA A 185 9.66 -5.90 4.46
N PHE A 186 10.45 -5.91 3.39
CA PHE A 186 11.19 -7.11 2.97
C PHE A 186 12.72 -6.95 3.01
N SER A 187 13.24 -5.71 3.06
CA SER A 187 14.65 -5.46 3.37
C SER A 187 14.83 -5.54 4.87
N LEU A 188 14.95 -6.77 5.37
CA LEU A 188 15.29 -6.98 6.77
C LEU A 188 16.77 -6.65 6.95
N PRO A 189 17.15 -5.93 8.03
CA PRO A 189 18.55 -5.88 8.41
C PRO A 189 19.02 -7.32 8.61
N GLY A 190 20.14 -7.66 7.96
CA GLY A 190 20.79 -8.97 8.08
C GLY A 190 21.43 -9.17 9.46
N GLU A 191 20.71 -8.90 10.54
CA GLU A 191 21.18 -9.20 11.88
C GLU A 191 21.16 -10.71 12.09
N LYS A 192 22.38 -11.22 12.27
CA LYS A 192 22.63 -12.58 12.73
C LYS A 192 22.47 -12.60 14.24
N ASP A 193 21.83 -13.63 14.77
CA ASP A 193 21.90 -13.93 16.20
C ASP A 193 23.35 -14.18 16.64
N ARG A 194 23.59 -14.35 17.94
CA ARG A 194 24.93 -14.64 18.49
C ARG A 194 25.55 -15.94 17.95
N GLY A 195 24.80 -16.77 17.21
CA GLY A 195 25.25 -17.98 16.52
C GLY A 195 25.39 -17.83 15.00
N GLY A 196 25.29 -16.61 14.45
CA GLY A 196 25.50 -16.38 13.02
C GLY A 196 24.28 -16.65 12.13
N ARG A 197 23.12 -16.99 12.72
CA ARG A 197 21.88 -17.30 11.97
C ARG A 197 21.05 -16.03 11.86
N LEU A 198 20.52 -15.72 10.66
CA LEU A 198 19.58 -14.59 10.51
C LEU A 198 18.42 -14.75 11.51
N MET A 199 18.12 -13.71 12.28
CA MET A 199 17.01 -13.73 13.26
C MET A 199 15.65 -13.97 12.61
N TYR A 200 15.53 -13.67 11.32
CA TYR A 200 14.43 -14.03 10.46
C TYR A 200 14.98 -14.59 9.16
N VAL A 201 14.52 -15.78 8.79
CA VAL A 201 14.78 -16.36 7.49
C VAL A 201 13.50 -16.16 6.68
N PRO A 202 13.53 -15.43 5.56
CA PRO A 202 12.40 -15.37 4.62
C PRO A 202 11.83 -16.76 4.37
N GLU A 203 10.54 -16.93 4.64
CA GLU A 203 9.88 -18.24 4.44
C GLU A 203 9.14 -18.28 3.11
N ASN A 204 8.72 -17.13 2.58
CA ASN A 204 8.09 -17.07 1.27
C ASN A 204 9.03 -16.53 0.18
N ARG A 205 8.74 -16.94 -1.06
CA ARG A 205 9.55 -16.61 -2.25
C ARG A 205 9.58 -15.11 -2.54
N ASN A 206 8.51 -14.38 -2.24
CA ASN A 206 8.44 -12.94 -2.48
C ASN A 206 9.42 -12.18 -1.57
N GLU A 207 9.58 -12.62 -0.31
CA GLU A 207 10.59 -12.09 0.62
C GLU A 207 12.02 -12.44 0.18
N LEU A 208 12.23 -13.66 -0.34
CA LEU A 208 13.52 -14.10 -0.88
C LEU A 208 13.91 -13.33 -2.16
N ASP A 209 12.95 -13.09 -3.05
CA ASP A 209 13.16 -12.32 -4.27
C ASP A 209 13.31 -10.82 -3.93
N ALA A 210 12.54 -10.30 -2.95
CA ALA A 210 12.68 -8.95 -2.38
C ALA A 210 14.08 -8.70 -1.81
N MET A 211 14.65 -9.65 -1.07
CA MET A 211 16.04 -9.60 -0.57
C MET A 211 17.08 -9.57 -1.69
N ARG A 212 16.76 -10.12 -2.88
CA ARG A 212 17.65 -10.17 -4.05
C ARG A 212 17.49 -8.98 -5.00
N PHE A 213 16.55 -8.06 -4.75
CA PHE A 213 16.54 -6.78 -5.46
C PHE A 213 17.67 -5.90 -4.93
N GLU A 214 18.91 -6.24 -5.30
CA GLU A 214 20.05 -5.35 -5.19
C GLU A 214 19.72 -4.06 -5.97
N ASP A 215 19.56 -2.96 -5.24
CA ASP A 215 19.74 -1.55 -5.62
C ASP A 215 19.15 -1.00 -6.94
N GLN A 216 18.24 -1.71 -7.60
CA GLN A 216 17.75 -1.34 -8.94
C GLN A 216 16.31 -0.83 -9.01
N THR A 217 15.55 -0.85 -7.91
CA THR A 217 14.18 -0.31 -7.89
C THR A 217 14.15 1.23 -7.94
N PHE A 218 13.00 1.83 -8.25
CA PHE A 218 12.82 3.30 -8.13
C PHE A 218 13.08 3.81 -6.70
N ALA A 219 13.00 2.95 -5.68
CA ALA A 219 13.32 3.28 -4.30
C ALA A 219 14.79 3.72 -4.09
N ALA A 220 15.71 3.25 -4.94
CA ALA A 220 17.11 3.73 -4.99
C ALA A 220 17.28 4.97 -5.89
N SER A 221 16.25 5.31 -6.67
CA SER A 221 16.31 6.44 -7.60
C SER A 221 15.82 7.72 -6.95
N LYS A 222 16.51 8.82 -7.24
CA LYS A 222 16.21 10.22 -6.85
C LYS A 222 14.88 10.76 -7.45
N LEU A 223 13.94 9.89 -7.83
CA LEU A 223 12.77 10.25 -8.65
C LEU A 223 11.60 10.83 -7.88
N LEU A 224 11.44 10.47 -6.60
CA LEU A 224 10.71 11.35 -5.66
C LEU A 224 11.77 12.22 -4.98
N PRO A 225 12.04 13.43 -5.49
CA PRO A 225 12.94 14.35 -4.81
C PRO A 225 12.42 14.65 -3.40
N ARG A 226 13.31 15.03 -2.49
CA ARG A 226 12.92 15.46 -1.14
C ARG A 226 12.02 16.69 -1.21
N GLY A 227 11.06 16.76 -0.29
CA GLY A 227 10.15 17.89 -0.18
C GLY A 227 9.16 17.98 -1.32
N LEU A 228 8.76 16.84 -1.90
CA LEU A 228 7.85 16.83 -3.05
C LEU A 228 6.46 17.36 -2.67
N LEU A 229 6.03 17.17 -1.42
CA LEU A 229 4.84 17.81 -0.85
C LEU A 229 4.90 19.34 -1.00
N GLY A 230 6.02 19.95 -0.63
CA GLY A 230 6.22 21.39 -0.74
C GLY A 230 6.33 21.85 -2.20
N ARG A 231 7.02 21.08 -3.05
CA ARG A 231 7.26 21.44 -4.45
C ARG A 231 6.00 21.37 -5.33
N LEU A 232 5.23 20.29 -5.22
CA LEU A 232 4.04 20.08 -6.06
C LEU A 232 2.81 20.80 -5.50
N TYR A 233 2.71 20.89 -4.18
CA TYR A 233 1.45 21.25 -3.52
C TYR A 233 1.59 22.39 -2.50
N ASN A 234 2.80 22.94 -2.32
CA ASN A 234 3.10 23.86 -1.22
C ASN A 234 2.65 23.29 0.15
N TYR A 235 2.64 21.96 0.28
CA TYR A 235 2.09 21.26 1.43
C TYR A 235 3.19 21.00 2.47
N PRO A 236 2.92 21.09 3.79
CA PRO A 236 1.62 21.32 4.43
C PRO A 236 1.22 22.79 4.60
N ALA A 237 2.06 23.74 4.16
CA ALA A 237 1.79 25.17 4.34
C ALA A 237 0.49 25.66 3.67
N SER A 238 0.04 25.00 2.62
CA SER A 238 -1.23 25.25 1.92
C SER A 238 -2.47 24.75 2.65
N SER A 239 -2.34 23.92 3.70
CA SER A 239 -3.48 23.43 4.47
C SER A 239 -3.82 24.36 5.64
N PRO A 240 -5.10 24.71 5.85
CA PRO A 240 -5.51 25.45 7.04
C PRO A 240 -5.31 24.65 8.34
N PHE A 241 -5.21 23.32 8.26
CA PHE A 241 -5.05 22.47 9.43
C PHE A 241 -3.61 22.39 9.95
N TYR A 242 -2.62 22.82 9.15
CA TYR A 242 -1.21 22.72 9.55
C TYR A 242 -0.83 23.70 10.66
N LEU A 243 -1.50 24.85 10.69
CA LEU A 243 -1.38 25.83 11.79
C LEU A 243 -2.12 25.38 13.06
N GLY A 244 -2.98 24.37 12.95
CA GLY A 244 -3.73 23.82 14.07
C GLY A 244 -2.87 23.01 15.02
N VAL A 245 -3.46 22.70 16.18
CA VAL A 245 -2.83 21.84 17.19
C VAL A 245 -2.82 20.39 16.70
N SER A 246 -1.67 19.72 16.85
CA SER A 246 -1.52 18.29 16.61
C SER A 246 -1.15 17.61 17.92
N VAL A 247 -2.15 17.01 18.57
CA VAL A 247 -2.02 16.41 19.92
C VAL A 247 -0.89 15.38 19.95
N MET A 248 -0.83 14.51 18.94
CA MET A 248 0.20 13.48 18.84
C MET A 248 1.58 14.09 18.61
N ALA A 249 1.73 15.07 17.71
CA ALA A 249 3.02 15.68 17.42
C ALA A 249 3.58 16.39 18.67
N ASP A 250 2.73 17.12 19.39
CA ASP A 250 3.13 17.83 20.61
C ASP A 250 3.48 16.82 21.72
N ALA A 251 2.79 15.69 21.80
CA ALA A 251 3.11 14.62 22.73
C ALA A 251 4.45 13.94 22.43
N CYS A 252 4.71 13.62 21.17
CA CYS A 252 6.00 13.08 20.71
C CYS A 252 7.15 14.07 20.99
N ALA A 253 6.93 15.36 20.75
CA ALA A 253 7.91 16.41 21.04
C ALA A 253 8.25 16.50 22.54
N ARG A 254 7.23 16.42 23.42
CA ARG A 254 7.43 16.49 24.89
C ARG A 254 8.29 15.35 25.44
N VAL A 255 8.22 14.17 24.83
CA VAL A 255 9.06 13.03 25.23
C VAL A 255 10.41 12.99 24.53
N GLY A 256 10.74 14.01 23.73
CA GLY A 256 12.05 14.15 23.09
C GLY A 256 12.26 13.28 21.84
N MET A 257 11.19 12.89 21.13
CA MET A 257 11.35 12.22 19.83
C MET A 257 11.98 13.16 18.79
N ASP A 258 12.66 12.55 17.81
CA ASP A 258 13.34 13.25 16.73
C ASP A 258 12.44 14.32 16.06
N PRO A 259 12.93 15.56 15.90
CA PRO A 259 12.13 16.64 15.34
C PRO A 259 11.60 16.37 13.92
N ALA A 260 12.28 15.55 13.11
CA ALA A 260 11.79 15.18 11.79
C ALA A 260 10.62 14.19 11.88
N LEU A 261 10.66 13.22 12.81
CA LEU A 261 9.50 12.37 13.10
C LEU A 261 8.31 13.19 13.56
N VAL A 262 8.52 14.14 14.47
CA VAL A 262 7.46 15.05 14.94
C VAL A 262 6.84 15.84 13.77
N ARG A 263 7.66 16.32 12.83
CA ARG A 263 7.15 16.96 11.61
C ARG A 263 6.34 16.00 10.73
N HIS A 264 6.76 14.75 10.59
CA HIS A 264 5.98 13.74 9.88
C HIS A 264 4.65 13.46 10.58
N VAL A 265 4.62 13.29 11.90
CA VAL A 265 3.37 13.12 12.68
C VAL A 265 2.41 14.27 12.40
N ARG A 266 2.89 15.52 12.51
CA ARG A 266 2.06 16.71 12.27
C ARG A 266 1.55 16.79 10.83
N THR A 267 2.41 16.46 9.86
CA THR A 267 2.04 16.43 8.43
C THR A 267 0.97 15.38 8.18
N VAL A 268 1.08 14.19 8.78
CA VAL A 268 0.09 13.11 8.64
C VAL A 268 -1.24 13.48 9.28
N ASP A 269 -1.23 14.06 10.48
CA ASP A 269 -2.44 14.55 11.14
C ASP A 269 -3.14 15.65 10.30
N CYS A 270 -2.36 16.57 9.74
CA CYS A 270 -2.86 17.58 8.79
C CYS A 270 -3.50 16.92 7.55
N LEU A 271 -2.81 15.96 6.94
CA LEU A 271 -3.27 15.23 5.76
C LEU A 271 -4.58 14.50 6.03
N MET A 272 -4.73 13.90 7.21
CA MET A 272 -5.98 13.23 7.57
C MET A 272 -7.13 14.22 7.68
N LYS A 273 -6.90 15.39 8.28
CA LYS A 273 -7.93 16.44 8.40
C LYS A 273 -8.33 16.99 7.02
N ASP A 274 -7.38 17.19 6.11
CA ASP A 274 -7.66 17.57 4.72
C ASP A 274 -8.45 16.46 3.99
N ALA A 275 -8.02 15.20 4.10
CA ALA A 275 -8.69 14.06 3.46
C ALA A 275 -10.13 13.89 3.98
N MET A 276 -10.36 14.07 5.28
CA MET A 276 -11.69 14.03 5.86
C MET A 276 -12.56 15.22 5.43
N SER A 277 -11.97 16.41 5.35
CA SER A 277 -12.68 17.61 4.87
C SER A 277 -13.13 17.42 3.43
N TRP A 278 -12.25 16.87 2.60
CA TRP A 278 -12.61 16.45 1.24
C TRP A 278 -13.73 15.40 1.25
N TYR A 279 -13.63 14.36 2.08
CA TYR A 279 -14.66 13.31 2.16
C TYR A 279 -16.06 13.86 2.48
N PHE A 280 -16.15 14.88 3.33
CA PHE A 280 -17.43 15.50 3.70
C PHE A 280 -17.89 16.58 2.73
N ALA A 281 -16.98 17.37 2.16
CA ALA A 281 -17.29 18.51 1.29
C ALA A 281 -17.31 18.15 -0.21
N GLY A 282 -16.75 17.00 -0.60
CA GLY A 282 -16.64 16.54 -1.98
C GLY A 282 -15.86 17.52 -2.87
N GLU A 283 -16.38 17.75 -4.08
CA GLU A 283 -15.78 18.63 -5.10
C GLU A 283 -15.72 20.11 -4.69
N SER A 284 -16.43 20.52 -3.63
CA SER A 284 -16.39 21.90 -3.13
C SER A 284 -15.15 22.22 -2.30
N TYR A 285 -14.34 21.21 -1.98
CA TYR A 285 -13.11 21.37 -1.23
C TYR A 285 -11.94 21.81 -2.12
N GLN A 286 -10.93 22.47 -1.54
CA GLN A 286 -9.79 23.02 -2.31
C GLN A 286 -8.91 21.96 -2.98
N TRP A 287 -8.93 20.73 -2.47
CA TRP A 287 -8.18 19.60 -3.00
C TRP A 287 -9.16 18.67 -3.72
N ASP A 288 -8.80 18.25 -4.94
CA ASP A 288 -9.51 17.18 -5.59
C ASP A 288 -9.09 15.80 -5.04
N ALA A 289 -9.87 14.80 -5.43
CA ALA A 289 -9.65 13.38 -5.17
C ALA A 289 -8.21 12.88 -5.42
N LEU A 290 -7.63 13.24 -6.58
CA LEU A 290 -6.29 12.81 -6.98
C LEU A 290 -5.22 13.53 -6.18
N ASP A 291 -5.46 14.79 -5.83
CA ASP A 291 -4.57 15.58 -4.98
C ASP A 291 -4.49 14.98 -3.58
N VAL A 292 -5.61 14.62 -2.97
CA VAL A 292 -5.62 13.92 -1.66
C VAL A 292 -4.84 12.61 -1.74
N GLN A 293 -5.06 11.79 -2.80
CA GLN A 293 -4.33 10.54 -3.00
C GLN A 293 -2.82 10.76 -3.18
N ASN A 294 -2.43 11.79 -3.92
CA ASN A 294 -1.03 12.13 -4.15
C ASN A 294 -0.35 12.60 -2.88
N LEU A 295 -0.97 13.52 -2.16
CA LEU A 295 -0.48 14.01 -0.88
C LEU A 295 -0.24 12.85 0.11
N LEU A 296 -1.19 11.91 0.20
CA LEU A 296 -1.04 10.71 1.03
C LEU A 296 0.10 9.80 0.57
N SER A 297 0.20 9.56 -0.75
CA SER A 297 1.23 8.71 -1.32
C SER A 297 2.62 9.32 -1.11
N ILE A 298 2.80 10.62 -1.37
CA ILE A 298 4.08 11.32 -1.18
C ILE A 298 4.44 11.33 0.31
N GLY A 299 3.50 11.68 1.20
CA GLY A 299 3.73 11.69 2.65
C GLY A 299 4.19 10.34 3.18
N MET A 300 3.56 9.25 2.69
CA MET A 300 3.98 7.88 2.98
C MET A 300 5.41 7.60 2.48
N GLY A 301 5.72 7.96 1.22
CA GLY A 301 7.05 7.75 0.65
C GLY A 301 8.15 8.54 1.35
N GLU A 302 7.87 9.77 1.80
CA GLU A 302 8.81 10.57 2.60
C GLU A 302 9.07 9.96 3.98
N LEU A 303 8.02 9.49 4.68
CA LEU A 303 8.15 8.81 5.97
C LEU A 303 8.97 7.50 5.87
N ILE A 304 8.69 6.67 4.87
CA ILE A 304 9.42 5.41 4.65
C ILE A 304 10.89 5.70 4.39
N ARG A 305 11.19 6.67 3.51
CA ARG A 305 12.56 7.05 3.20
C ARG A 305 13.29 7.55 4.44
N TRP A 306 12.67 8.44 5.21
CA TRP A 306 13.25 8.93 6.45
C TRP A 306 13.55 7.79 7.42
N ASN A 307 12.62 6.82 7.59
CA ASN A 307 12.87 5.68 8.46
C ASN A 307 14.06 4.83 7.98
N LEU A 308 14.11 4.49 6.69
CA LEU A 308 15.22 3.71 6.12
C LEU A 308 16.58 4.41 6.24
N GLU A 309 16.62 5.74 6.07
CA GLU A 309 17.86 6.53 6.17
C GLU A 309 18.36 6.67 7.61
N ASN A 310 17.47 6.62 8.60
CA ASN A 310 17.80 6.89 10.00
C ASN A 310 17.68 5.67 10.92
N GLU A 311 17.25 4.50 10.40
CA GLU A 311 16.91 3.29 11.17
C GLU A 311 17.89 2.97 12.29
N ALA A 312 19.20 2.99 11.99
CA ALA A 312 20.26 2.65 12.93
C ALA A 312 20.44 3.65 14.08
N SER A 313 20.01 4.90 13.88
CA SER A 313 20.10 5.98 14.87
C SER A 313 18.81 6.19 15.67
N LEU A 314 17.69 5.65 15.20
CA LEU A 314 16.39 5.84 15.84
C LEU A 314 16.25 4.93 17.06
N SER A 315 15.67 5.48 18.14
CA SER A 315 15.22 4.70 19.27
C SER A 315 14.14 3.69 18.87
N ALA A 316 13.90 2.68 19.72
CA ALA A 316 12.80 1.74 19.52
C ALA A 316 11.44 2.45 19.42
N ALA A 317 11.22 3.49 20.22
CA ALA A 317 9.97 4.25 20.23
C ALA A 317 9.75 5.03 18.94
N GLU A 318 10.79 5.65 18.40
CA GLU A 318 10.72 6.38 17.13
C GLU A 318 10.49 5.44 15.96
N ASN A 319 11.20 4.29 15.92
CA ASN A 319 10.99 3.27 14.89
C ASN A 319 9.55 2.73 14.91
N VAL A 320 9.04 2.32 16.08
CA VAL A 320 7.67 1.82 16.22
C VAL A 320 6.64 2.89 15.84
N THR A 321 6.84 4.13 16.28
CA THR A 321 5.93 5.24 15.96
C THR A 321 5.90 5.52 14.45
N ALA A 322 7.05 5.57 13.80
CA ALA A 322 7.17 5.77 12.36
C ALA A 322 6.52 4.63 11.56
N MET A 323 6.72 3.39 11.97
CA MET A 323 6.08 2.23 11.37
C MET A 323 4.56 2.27 11.55
N CYS A 324 4.07 2.58 12.75
CA CYS A 324 2.63 2.73 12.99
C CYS A 324 2.02 3.88 12.17
N LEU A 325 2.70 5.01 12.00
CA LEU A 325 2.27 6.08 11.09
C LEU A 325 2.19 5.59 9.65
N PHE A 326 3.20 4.85 9.18
CA PHE A 326 3.17 4.25 7.85
C PHE A 326 1.96 3.32 7.68
N LEU A 327 1.74 2.41 8.63
CA LEU A 327 0.59 1.49 8.62
C LEU A 327 -0.73 2.23 8.62
N PHE A 328 -0.82 3.31 9.39
CA PHE A 328 -2.00 4.15 9.46
C PHE A 328 -2.28 4.86 8.12
N ILE A 329 -1.29 5.52 7.52
CA ILE A 329 -1.45 6.17 6.20
C ILE A 329 -1.80 5.12 5.14
N PHE A 330 -1.17 3.96 5.17
CA PHE A 330 -1.46 2.87 4.24
C PHE A 330 -2.89 2.36 4.38
N PHE A 331 -3.37 2.23 5.62
CA PHE A 331 -4.72 1.78 5.94
C PHE A 331 -5.78 2.78 5.46
N VAL A 332 -5.62 4.07 5.81
CA VAL A 332 -6.56 5.12 5.40
C VAL A 332 -6.47 5.39 3.90
N GLY A 333 -5.25 5.47 3.35
CA GLY A 333 -4.97 5.81 1.96
C GLY A 333 -5.32 4.75 0.91
N ASN A 334 -5.58 3.51 1.33
CA ASN A 334 -6.02 2.43 0.43
C ASN A 334 -7.44 1.91 0.74
N GLY A 335 -8.13 2.49 1.73
CA GLY A 335 -9.48 2.09 2.14
C GLY A 335 -9.57 0.64 2.67
N ALA A 336 -10.78 0.08 2.67
CA ALA A 336 -11.07 -1.29 3.15
C ALA A 336 -10.38 -2.42 2.36
N HIS A 337 -9.58 -2.07 1.33
CA HIS A 337 -8.73 -2.98 0.55
C HIS A 337 -7.34 -3.18 1.17
N ALA A 338 -7.07 -2.61 2.34
CA ALA A 338 -5.85 -2.78 3.14
C ALA A 338 -5.52 -4.25 3.56
N ALA A 339 -6.34 -5.23 3.17
CA ALA A 339 -6.05 -6.65 3.33
C ALA A 339 -4.84 -7.13 2.48
N CYS A 340 -4.41 -6.36 1.48
CA CYS A 340 -3.22 -6.65 0.66
C CYS A 340 -1.98 -5.89 1.14
N SER A 341 -1.66 -6.00 2.43
CA SER A 341 -0.67 -5.14 3.05
C SER A 341 0.78 -5.69 3.05
N PRO A 342 1.82 -4.83 2.96
CA PRO A 342 3.21 -5.16 3.34
C PRO A 342 3.38 -5.57 4.81
N LEU A 343 2.30 -5.52 5.59
CA LEU A 343 2.20 -5.83 7.01
C LEU A 343 2.92 -7.11 7.48
N PRO A 344 2.79 -8.29 6.82
CA PRO A 344 3.42 -9.51 7.32
C PRO A 344 4.94 -9.41 7.45
N GLY A 345 5.62 -8.69 6.54
CA GLY A 345 7.07 -8.49 6.60
C GLY A 345 7.51 -7.43 7.62
N VAL A 346 6.65 -6.43 7.89
CA VAL A 346 6.93 -5.38 8.88
C VAL A 346 6.76 -5.90 10.32
N MET A 347 5.86 -6.87 10.56
CA MET A 347 5.57 -7.37 11.92
C MET A 347 6.80 -7.96 12.65
N PRO A 348 7.63 -8.83 12.03
CA PRO A 348 8.87 -9.32 12.66
C PRO A 348 9.84 -8.19 13.02
N ARG A 349 10.02 -7.21 12.12
CA ARG A 349 10.87 -6.03 12.35
C ARG A 349 10.38 -5.20 13.52
N MET A 350 9.07 -4.94 13.59
CA MET A 350 8.47 -4.24 14.72
C MET A 350 8.69 -4.98 16.04
N ARG A 351 8.55 -6.32 16.04
CA ARG A 351 8.68 -7.15 17.24
C ARG A 351 10.06 -7.05 17.90
N GLN A 352 11.13 -6.80 17.12
CA GLN A 352 12.47 -6.60 17.66
C GLN A 352 12.54 -5.40 18.61
N HIS A 353 11.87 -4.29 18.26
CA HIS A 353 11.86 -3.07 19.06
C HIS A 353 11.15 -3.26 20.41
N PHE A 354 10.20 -4.19 20.51
CA PHE A 354 9.53 -4.50 21.77
C PHE A 354 10.38 -5.23 22.82
N ARG A 355 11.63 -5.58 22.47
CA ARG A 355 12.62 -6.03 23.45
C ARG A 355 13.24 -4.87 24.24
N ASP A 356 13.11 -3.63 23.74
CA ASP A 356 13.63 -2.45 24.43
C ASP A 356 12.74 -2.10 25.64
N PRO A 357 13.28 -2.11 26.88
CA PRO A 357 12.52 -1.77 28.07
C PRO A 357 12.04 -0.30 28.12
N LEU A 358 12.66 0.60 27.35
CA LEU A 358 12.29 2.01 27.29
C LEU A 358 11.14 2.29 26.34
N LEU A 359 10.87 1.39 25.38
CA LEU A 359 9.80 1.56 24.39
C LEU A 359 8.46 1.86 25.08
N ARG A 360 8.01 0.96 25.96
CA ARG A 360 6.70 1.07 26.61
C ARG A 360 6.58 2.35 27.43
N ARG A 361 7.63 2.70 28.18
CA ARG A 361 7.66 3.93 29.00
C ARG A 361 7.55 5.19 28.14
N THR A 362 8.25 5.22 27.01
CA THR A 362 8.25 6.37 26.09
C THR A 362 6.89 6.54 25.42
N LEU A 363 6.32 5.44 24.90
CA LEU A 363 4.99 5.46 24.29
C LEU A 363 3.89 5.86 25.31
N GLN A 364 3.98 5.37 26.55
CA GLN A 364 3.07 5.74 27.64
C GLN A 364 3.21 7.20 28.05
N ALA A 365 4.44 7.71 28.16
CA ALA A 365 4.70 9.12 28.48
C ALA A 365 4.16 10.06 27.38
N ALA A 366 4.24 9.63 26.11
CA ALA A 366 3.60 10.32 25.00
C ALA A 366 2.08 10.08 24.94
N GLY A 367 1.56 9.09 25.67
CA GLY A 367 0.15 8.72 25.67
C GLY A 367 -0.33 8.08 24.36
N ILE A 368 0.57 7.54 23.54
CA ILE A 368 0.26 6.94 22.22
C ILE A 368 0.35 5.41 22.21
N ASP A 369 0.66 4.78 23.34
CA ASP A 369 0.76 3.33 23.51
C ASP A 369 -0.52 2.58 23.12
N THR A 370 -1.70 3.09 23.48
CA THR A 370 -2.97 2.47 23.07
C THR A 370 -3.20 2.56 21.55
N TRP A 371 -2.85 3.70 20.94
CA TRP A 371 -2.93 3.89 19.47
C TRP A 371 -1.97 2.94 18.74
N VAL A 372 -0.73 2.81 19.22
CA VAL A 372 0.24 1.84 18.71
C VAL A 372 -0.28 0.41 18.85
N GLY A 373 -0.79 0.05 20.03
CA GLY A 373 -1.34 -1.28 20.29
C GLY A 373 -2.52 -1.62 19.39
N PHE A 374 -3.42 -0.67 19.15
CA PHE A 374 -4.57 -0.84 18.25
C PHE A 374 -4.11 -1.09 16.81
N LEU A 375 -3.20 -0.25 16.30
CA LEU A 375 -2.70 -0.40 14.94
C LEU A 375 -1.97 -1.73 14.75
N LEU A 376 -1.18 -2.16 15.73
CA LEU A 376 -0.50 -3.45 15.70
C LEU A 376 -1.45 -4.65 15.76
N LEU A 377 -2.56 -4.52 16.49
CA LEU A 377 -3.58 -5.55 16.54
C LEU A 377 -4.26 -5.73 15.17
N ILE A 378 -4.73 -4.65 14.54
CA ILE A 378 -5.37 -4.76 13.21
C ILE A 378 -4.37 -5.23 12.14
N ALA A 379 -3.12 -4.76 12.26
CA ALA A 379 -2.00 -5.07 11.40
C ALA A 379 -1.61 -6.55 11.38
N SER A 380 -1.74 -7.22 12.52
CA SER A 380 -1.24 -8.57 12.71
C SER A 380 -2.28 -9.66 12.45
N SER A 381 -3.52 -9.29 12.12
CA SER A 381 -4.64 -10.22 11.87
C SER A 381 -4.42 -11.28 10.78
N GLN A 382 -3.38 -11.14 9.94
CA GLN A 382 -3.00 -12.10 8.90
C GLN A 382 -1.71 -12.86 9.22
N ASN A 383 -1.12 -12.64 10.41
CA ASN A 383 0.12 -13.28 10.85
C ASN A 383 -0.10 -13.89 12.25
N PRO A 384 -0.52 -15.17 12.34
CA PRO A 384 -0.87 -15.80 13.61
C PRO A 384 0.23 -15.72 14.68
N ALA A 385 1.50 -15.75 14.27
CA ALA A 385 2.65 -15.68 15.18
C ALA A 385 2.83 -14.29 15.82
N SER A 386 2.39 -13.24 15.14
CA SER A 386 2.45 -11.85 15.61
C SER A 386 1.15 -11.40 16.25
N GLU A 387 0.02 -11.93 15.78
CA GLU A 387 -1.32 -11.59 16.22
C GLU A 387 -1.50 -11.79 17.73
N GLU A 388 -1.20 -12.99 18.22
CA GLU A 388 -1.31 -13.32 19.65
C GLU A 388 -0.42 -12.41 20.51
N TYR A 389 0.77 -12.08 20.01
CA TYR A 389 1.69 -11.21 20.71
C TYR A 389 1.13 -9.79 20.86
N TYR A 390 0.63 -9.20 19.77
CA TYR A 390 0.10 -7.84 19.79
C TYR A 390 -1.28 -7.74 20.43
N PHE A 391 -2.09 -8.81 20.37
CA PHE A 391 -3.32 -8.94 21.14
C PHE A 391 -3.04 -8.83 22.64
N ARG A 392 -2.11 -9.64 23.16
CA ARG A 392 -1.72 -9.59 24.57
C ARG A 392 -1.11 -8.25 24.96
N TYR A 393 -0.25 -7.68 24.13
CA TYR A 393 0.31 -6.34 24.35
C TYR A 393 -0.78 -5.28 24.52
N ASN A 394 -1.84 -5.32 23.71
CA ASN A 394 -2.96 -4.40 23.79
C ASN A 394 -3.73 -4.54 25.13
N ILE A 395 -4.06 -5.78 25.51
CA ILE A 395 -4.70 -6.08 26.80
C ILE A 395 -3.87 -5.54 27.97
N GLU A 396 -2.55 -5.77 27.96
CA GLU A 396 -1.66 -5.30 29.02
C GLU A 396 -1.63 -3.76 29.15
N ILE A 397 -1.67 -3.03 28.04
CA ILE A 397 -1.75 -1.56 28.06
C ILE A 397 -3.06 -1.10 28.71
N LEU A 398 -4.17 -1.68 28.28
CA LEU A 398 -5.50 -1.29 28.77
C LEU A 398 -5.72 -1.69 30.22
N ALA A 399 -5.21 -2.85 30.64
CA ALA A 399 -5.22 -3.29 32.03
C ALA A 399 -4.43 -2.33 32.93
N ALA A 400 -3.25 -1.88 32.49
CA ALA A 400 -2.43 -0.90 33.22
C ALA A 400 -3.10 0.49 33.36
N ARG A 401 -4.08 0.80 32.51
CA ARG A 401 -4.88 2.03 32.54
C ARG A 401 -6.18 1.88 33.34
N SER A 402 -6.49 0.68 33.83
CA SER A 402 -7.63 0.41 34.73
C SER A 402 -7.49 1.22 36.02
N PRO A 403 -8.56 1.84 36.57
CA PRO A 403 -9.99 1.62 36.27
C PRO A 403 -10.58 2.47 35.13
N ARG A 404 -9.78 3.20 34.35
CA ARG A 404 -10.26 4.27 33.46
C ARG A 404 -10.88 3.83 32.13
N VAL A 405 -10.79 2.55 31.73
CA VAL A 405 -11.24 2.09 30.39
C VAL A 405 -12.31 1.00 30.48
N ARG A 406 -13.58 1.33 30.74
CA ARG A 406 -14.64 0.32 30.93
C ARG A 406 -15.58 0.18 29.75
N THR A 407 -15.67 1.23 28.95
CA THR A 407 -16.58 1.31 27.80
C THR A 407 -15.79 1.52 26.52
N PHE A 408 -16.47 1.35 25.38
CA PHE A 408 -15.90 1.70 24.09
C PHE A 408 -15.52 3.19 24.03
N ASP A 409 -16.31 4.08 24.62
CA ASP A 409 -16.02 5.53 24.63
C ASP A 409 -14.73 5.83 25.41
N ASP A 410 -14.50 5.14 26.53
CA ASP A 410 -13.24 5.27 27.26
C ASP A 410 -12.06 4.78 26.41
N TYR A 411 -12.23 3.64 25.72
CA TYR A 411 -11.21 3.09 24.84
C TYR A 411 -10.90 4.04 23.68
N LYS A 412 -11.95 4.54 23.01
CA LYS A 412 -11.86 5.57 21.97
C LYS A 412 -11.12 6.80 22.47
N ALA A 413 -11.44 7.30 23.66
CA ALA A 413 -10.76 8.45 24.26
C ALA A 413 -9.24 8.22 24.43
N THR A 414 -8.80 6.98 24.70
CA THR A 414 -7.37 6.65 24.75
C THR A 414 -6.68 6.56 23.39
N LEU A 415 -7.43 6.44 22.29
CA LEU A 415 -6.90 6.42 20.93
C LEU A 415 -6.79 7.84 20.33
N LEU A 416 -7.58 8.80 20.82
CA LEU A 416 -7.64 10.18 20.33
C LEU A 416 -6.36 11.00 20.58
N THR A 417 -5.41 10.48 21.36
CA THR A 417 -4.07 11.06 21.50
C THR A 417 -3.20 10.82 20.27
N GLY A 418 -3.50 9.78 19.49
CA GLY A 418 -2.88 9.50 18.20
C GLY A 418 -3.63 10.14 17.04
N VAL A 419 -3.17 9.85 15.81
CA VAL A 419 -3.90 10.30 14.62
C VAL A 419 -5.20 9.49 14.48
N TRP A 420 -6.34 10.18 14.37
CA TRP A 420 -7.67 9.56 14.34
C TRP A 420 -8.47 10.01 13.11
N THR A 421 -9.26 9.10 12.54
CA THR A 421 -10.24 9.40 11.48
C THR A 421 -11.51 8.57 11.71
N PRO A 422 -12.70 9.03 11.29
CA PRO A 422 -13.91 8.21 11.32
C PRO A 422 -13.80 6.86 10.59
N VAL A 423 -12.92 6.75 9.59
CA VAL A 423 -12.69 5.50 8.83
C VAL A 423 -12.18 4.36 9.74
N ILE A 424 -11.45 4.67 10.82
CA ILE A 424 -10.92 3.64 11.73
C ILE A 424 -11.91 3.26 12.84
N GLU A 425 -13.01 3.99 13.00
CA GLU A 425 -13.93 3.78 14.12
C GLU A 425 -14.60 2.39 14.10
N PRO A 426 -15.10 1.86 12.96
CA PRO A 426 -15.62 0.50 12.91
C PRO A 426 -14.56 -0.56 13.28
N HIS A 427 -13.29 -0.29 12.96
CA HIS A 427 -12.19 -1.19 13.28
C HIS A 427 -11.81 -1.14 14.77
N ALA A 428 -11.84 0.05 15.37
CA ALA A 428 -11.66 0.22 16.80
C ALA A 428 -12.79 -0.44 17.59
N MET A 429 -14.05 -0.33 17.11
CA MET A 429 -15.20 -0.99 17.73
C MET A 429 -15.07 -2.50 17.69
N LYS A 430 -14.73 -3.07 16.53
CA LYS A 430 -14.46 -4.50 16.41
C LYS A 430 -13.29 -4.95 17.31
N ALA A 431 -12.21 -4.17 17.36
CA ALA A 431 -11.08 -4.46 18.24
C ALA A 431 -11.52 -4.48 19.71
N TRP A 432 -12.34 -3.50 20.13
CA TRP A 432 -12.92 -3.43 21.48
C TRP A 432 -13.75 -4.65 21.85
N GLU A 433 -14.64 -5.09 20.95
CA GLU A 433 -15.47 -6.28 21.16
C GLU A 433 -14.62 -7.54 21.39
N GLU A 434 -13.49 -7.67 20.70
CA GLU A 434 -12.57 -8.80 20.86
C GLU A 434 -11.75 -8.76 22.16
N ILE A 435 -11.40 -7.57 22.64
CA ILE A 435 -10.53 -7.38 23.82
C ILE A 435 -11.31 -7.28 25.13
N GLN A 436 -12.58 -6.84 25.12
CA GLN A 436 -13.33 -6.51 26.33
C GLN A 436 -13.44 -7.71 27.29
N GLY A 437 -13.86 -8.88 26.80
CA GLY A 437 -13.99 -10.07 27.63
C GLY A 437 -12.67 -10.47 28.30
N PRO A 438 -11.59 -10.68 27.53
CA PRO A 438 -10.26 -10.94 28.08
C PRO A 438 -9.74 -9.89 29.06
N LEU A 439 -10.00 -8.61 28.77
CA LEU A 439 -9.64 -7.50 29.64
C LEU A 439 -10.38 -7.55 30.99
N ASP A 440 -11.66 -7.92 30.97
CA ASP A 440 -12.46 -8.09 32.19
C ASP A 440 -12.00 -9.31 33.02
N MET A 441 -11.54 -10.39 32.39
CA MET A 441 -10.90 -11.50 33.12
C MET A 441 -9.64 -11.04 33.86
N VAL A 442 -8.75 -10.32 33.18
CA VAL A 442 -7.51 -9.77 33.77
C VAL A 442 -7.79 -8.78 34.91
N ARG A 443 -8.97 -8.15 34.93
CA ARG A 443 -9.40 -7.24 36.01
C ARG A 443 -9.96 -7.97 37.22
N ASN A 444 -10.71 -9.05 36.98
CA ASN A 444 -11.40 -9.79 38.03
C ASN A 444 -10.45 -10.75 38.75
N GLU A 445 -9.43 -11.24 38.07
CA GLU A 445 -8.33 -11.97 38.68
C GLU A 445 -7.26 -10.97 39.15
N ASP A 446 -6.74 -11.11 40.38
CA ASP A 446 -5.68 -10.24 40.89
C ASP A 446 -4.52 -10.20 39.88
N ALA A 447 -4.39 -9.08 39.14
CA ALA A 447 -3.42 -8.86 38.06
C ALA A 447 -1.94 -8.98 38.47
N ARG A 448 -1.67 -9.41 39.70
CA ARG A 448 -0.36 -9.74 40.25
C ARG A 448 0.12 -11.13 39.86
N ASP A 449 -0.75 -12.02 39.37
CA ASP A 449 -0.30 -13.31 38.81
C ASP A 449 0.03 -13.16 37.31
N PRO A 450 1.32 -13.06 36.92
CA PRO A 450 1.74 -13.03 35.52
C PRO A 450 1.36 -14.31 34.74
N GLY A 451 0.89 -15.36 35.39
CA GLY A 451 0.32 -16.56 34.77
C GLY A 451 -0.99 -16.31 34.02
N VAL A 452 -1.84 -15.40 34.51
CA VAL A 452 -3.16 -15.09 33.92
C VAL A 452 -3.00 -14.46 32.53
N ILE A 453 -2.10 -13.49 32.39
CA ILE A 453 -1.85 -12.83 31.09
C ILE A 453 -1.25 -13.81 30.07
N LYS A 454 -0.60 -14.89 30.53
CA LYS A 454 -0.09 -15.95 29.65
C LYS A 454 -1.16 -16.94 29.21
N SER A 455 -2.28 -17.07 29.96
CA SER A 455 -3.38 -17.99 29.63
C SER A 455 -4.47 -17.34 28.77
N VAL A 456 -4.48 -15.99 28.67
CA VAL A 456 -5.36 -15.26 27.76
C VAL A 456 -4.94 -15.55 26.31
N THR A 457 -5.61 -16.51 25.68
CA THR A 457 -5.52 -16.78 24.24
C THR A 457 -6.72 -16.18 23.52
N ARG A 458 -6.51 -15.59 22.32
CA ARG A 458 -7.63 -15.12 21.49
C ARG A 458 -8.64 -16.27 21.24
N PRO A 459 -9.96 -16.04 21.36
CA PRO A 459 -10.94 -17.05 20.98
C PRO A 459 -10.76 -17.41 19.49
N ARG A 460 -10.41 -18.67 19.17
CA ARG A 460 -10.29 -19.09 17.78
C ARG A 460 -11.68 -19.04 17.12
N PRO A 461 -11.86 -18.33 15.98
CA PRO A 461 -13.10 -18.41 15.22
C PRO A 461 -13.30 -19.85 14.75
N LYS A 462 -14.47 -20.42 15.01
CA LYS A 462 -14.74 -21.86 14.84
C LYS A 462 -14.82 -22.33 13.38
N ASP A 463 -14.87 -21.42 12.39
CA ASP A 463 -15.13 -21.76 10.97
C ASP A 463 -14.11 -21.18 9.96
N ALA A 464 -12.93 -20.74 10.39
CA ALA A 464 -11.98 -20.12 9.47
C ALA A 464 -11.09 -21.17 8.77
N HIS A 465 -11.57 -21.75 7.66
CA HIS A 465 -10.69 -22.30 6.63
C HIS A 465 -9.90 -21.14 6.00
N VAL A 466 -8.85 -20.69 6.68
CA VAL A 466 -7.92 -19.68 6.16
C VAL A 466 -7.02 -20.36 5.14
N LYS A 467 -7.38 -20.27 3.85
CA LYS A 467 -6.38 -20.42 2.79
C LYS A 467 -5.38 -19.27 2.94
N PRO A 468 -4.07 -19.52 2.96
CA PRO A 468 -3.08 -18.44 3.03
C PRO A 468 -3.19 -17.61 1.76
N THR A 469 -3.66 -16.38 1.88
CA THR A 469 -3.70 -15.41 0.79
C THR A 469 -2.53 -14.45 0.95
N ILE A 470 -1.65 -14.44 -0.05
CA ILE A 470 -0.48 -13.58 -0.09
C ILE A 470 -0.96 -12.17 -0.48
N PRO A 471 -0.62 -11.11 0.29
CA PRO A 471 -0.95 -9.75 -0.09
C PRO A 471 0.01 -9.23 -1.17
N MET A 472 -0.52 -8.88 -2.34
CA MET A 472 0.27 -8.38 -3.48
C MET A 472 0.42 -6.86 -3.43
N SER A 473 1.66 -6.42 -3.66
CA SER A 473 2.15 -5.07 -3.41
C SER A 473 2.16 -4.17 -4.65
N ASN A 474 1.12 -4.24 -5.47
CA ASN A 474 0.96 -3.34 -6.61
C ASN A 474 -0.51 -2.90 -6.64
N PRO A 475 -0.84 -1.60 -6.72
CA PRO A 475 -2.22 -1.16 -6.93
C PRO A 475 -2.87 -1.73 -8.21
N TYR A 476 -2.07 -2.21 -9.17
CA TYR A 476 -2.52 -2.99 -10.34
C TYR A 476 -2.67 -4.51 -10.08
N ALA A 477 -2.31 -5.00 -8.90
CA ALA A 477 -2.40 -6.41 -8.46
C ALA A 477 -3.41 -6.63 -7.33
N THR A 478 -3.91 -5.56 -6.68
CA THR A 478 -4.95 -5.63 -5.63
C THR A 478 -6.37 -5.92 -6.15
N SER A 479 -6.55 -6.02 -7.46
CA SER A 479 -7.78 -6.44 -8.16
C SER A 479 -8.23 -7.88 -7.82
N HIS A 480 -7.44 -8.65 -7.07
CA HIS A 480 -7.57 -10.11 -7.03
C HIS A 480 -8.44 -10.76 -5.95
N MET A 481 -9.10 -10.08 -5.01
CA MET A 481 -9.67 -10.84 -3.88
C MET A 481 -11.06 -10.51 -3.33
N LYS A 482 -11.82 -9.54 -3.85
CA LYS A 482 -13.22 -9.36 -3.39
C LYS A 482 -14.30 -9.59 -4.44
N MET A 483 -14.08 -9.29 -5.71
CA MET A 483 -15.13 -9.42 -6.73
C MET A 483 -15.33 -10.84 -7.28
N VAL A 484 -14.34 -11.74 -7.14
CA VAL A 484 -14.48 -13.12 -7.67
C VAL A 484 -15.29 -14.04 -6.74
N PHE A 485 -15.53 -13.64 -5.48
CA PHE A 485 -16.38 -14.41 -4.54
C PHE A 485 -17.74 -13.75 -4.22
N SER A 486 -18.08 -12.62 -4.85
CA SER A 486 -19.46 -12.09 -4.83
C SER A 486 -20.19 -12.19 -6.18
N ALA A 487 -19.51 -12.63 -7.23
CA ALA A 487 -20.12 -12.85 -8.55
C ALA A 487 -21.10 -14.05 -8.60
N GLU A 488 -21.26 -14.81 -7.51
CA GLU A 488 -22.39 -15.75 -7.39
C GLU A 488 -23.73 -15.06 -7.06
N LYS A 489 -23.74 -13.74 -6.77
CA LYS A 489 -24.98 -13.02 -6.44
C LYS A 489 -25.38 -11.88 -7.38
N GLU A 490 -24.54 -11.50 -8.32
CA GLU A 490 -24.94 -10.56 -9.37
C GLU A 490 -24.67 -11.16 -10.74
N ASN A 491 -25.78 -11.58 -11.38
CA ASN A 491 -25.85 -11.90 -12.80
C ASN A 491 -25.44 -10.67 -13.64
N MET A 492 -24.14 -10.38 -13.73
CA MET A 492 -23.65 -9.57 -14.85
C MET A 492 -23.62 -10.47 -16.09
N PRO A 493 -24.41 -10.17 -17.13
CA PRO A 493 -24.38 -10.89 -18.38
C PRO A 493 -23.13 -10.45 -19.13
N ILE A 494 -21.97 -11.02 -18.78
CA ILE A 494 -20.84 -11.01 -19.70
C ILE A 494 -21.16 -12.09 -20.73
N GLY A 495 -21.73 -11.66 -21.86
CA GLY A 495 -22.18 -12.54 -22.93
C GLY A 495 -21.17 -13.63 -23.24
N VAL A 496 -21.65 -14.88 -23.19
CA VAL A 496 -20.96 -16.03 -23.76
C VAL A 496 -20.91 -15.79 -25.26
N ILE A 497 -19.72 -15.48 -25.77
CA ILE A 497 -19.44 -15.48 -27.20
C ILE A 497 -18.31 -16.49 -27.38
N GLU A 498 -18.68 -17.61 -27.99
CA GLU A 498 -17.79 -18.71 -28.39
C GLU A 498 -16.67 -18.26 -29.35
#